data_AF-A0A3B0W8L0-F1
#
_entry.id   AF-A0A3B0W8L0-F1
#
_cell.length_a   1.000
_cell.length_b   1.000
_cell.length_c   1.000
_cell.angle_alpha   90.00
_cell.angle_beta   90.00
_cell.angle_gamma   90.00
#
_symmetry.space_group_name_H-M   'P 1'
#
loop_
_entity.id
_entity.type
_entity.pdbx_description
1 polymer ?
#
loop_
_entity_poly.entity_id
_entity_poly.type
_entity_poly.pdbx_seq_one_letter_code
_entity_poly.pdbx_strand_id
1 'polypeptide(L)' 'KGRDAWKPVEERPRKISAALRAYAAMTTSAAFGAVRDVTQIEHK' A
#
# COMPACT_ATOMS: atom_id res chain seq x y z
N LYS A 1 -15.41 14.27 -10.31
CA LYS A 1 -13.94 14.22 -10.17
C LYS A 1 -13.43 13.08 -11.03
N GLY A 2 -12.89 13.41 -12.21
CA GLY A 2 -12.43 12.46 -13.23
C GLY A 2 -11.11 12.95 -13.79
N ARG A 3 -11.08 13.34 -15.07
CA ARG A 3 -9.88 13.86 -15.75
C ARG A 3 -9.17 15.01 -15.01
N ASP A 4 -9.89 15.78 -14.21
CA ASP A 4 -9.39 16.91 -13.41
C ASP A 4 -9.05 16.54 -11.95
N ALA A 5 -8.80 15.26 -11.67
CA ALA A 5 -8.32 14.85 -10.35
C ALA A 5 -6.95 15.51 -10.07
N TRP A 6 -6.74 15.92 -8.82
CA TRP A 6 -5.48 16.50 -8.38
C TRP A 6 -4.31 15.54 -8.68
N LYS A 7 -3.29 16.07 -9.35
CA LYS A 7 -2.01 15.40 -9.57
C LYS A 7 -0.90 16.24 -8.93
N PRO A 8 0.12 15.62 -8.34
CA PRO A 8 1.29 16.35 -7.88
C PRO A 8 1.91 17.17 -9.02
N VAL A 9 2.27 18.42 -8.74
CA VAL A 9 2.93 19.32 -9.72
C VAL A 9 4.34 18.83 -10.06
N GLU A 10 4.99 18.14 -9.12
CA GLU A 10 6.34 17.59 -9.26
C GLU A 10 6.33 16.09 -9.01
N GLU A 11 7.23 15.37 -9.67
CA GLU A 11 7.45 13.95 -9.40
C GLU A 11 8.05 13.75 -8.00
N ARG A 12 7.41 12.89 -7.21
CA ARG A 12 7.83 12.57 -5.83
C ARG A 12 8.17 11.08 -5.73
N PRO A 13 9.35 10.66 -6.21
CA PRO A 13 9.75 9.26 -6.14
C PRO A 13 9.92 8.85 -4.68
N ARG A 14 9.16 7.84 -4.25
CA ARG A 14 9.28 7.27 -2.89
C ARG A 14 10.33 6.18 -2.90
N LYS A 15 11.21 6.18 -1.89
CA LYS A 15 12.13 5.06 -1.64
C LYS A 15 11.34 3.90 -1.03
N ILE A 16 11.00 2.91 -1.85
CA ILE A 16 10.24 1.73 -1.41
C ILE A 16 11.22 0.61 -1.10
N SER A 17 11.36 0.27 0.19
CA SER A 17 12.22 -0.83 0.63
C SER A 17 11.56 -2.21 0.42
N ALA A 18 12.34 -3.28 0.53
CA ALA A 18 11.80 -4.65 0.52
C ALA A 18 10.82 -4.88 1.70
N ALA A 19 11.15 -4.38 2.89
CA ALA A 19 10.27 -4.45 4.05
C ALA A 19 8.93 -3.73 3.81
N LEU A 20 8.95 -2.56 3.16
CA LEU A 20 7.73 -1.80 2.85
C LEU A 20 6.84 -2.55 1.84
N ARG A 21 7.45 -3.26 0.88
CA ARG A 21 6.71 -4.13 -0.06
C ARG A 21 6.06 -5.31 0.65
N ALA A 22 6.82 -6.00 1.52
CA ALA A 22 6.28 -7.12 2.30
C ALA A 22 5.12 -6.68 3.20
N TYR A 23 5.26 -5.54 3.89
CA TYR A 23 4.18 -4.97 4.71
C TYR A 23 2.92 -4.70 3.88
N ALA A 24 3.07 -4.08 2.70
CA ALA A 24 1.94 -3.77 1.82
C ALA A 24 1.20 -5.02 1.34
N ALA A 25 1.91 -6.13 1.13
CA ALA A 25 1.30 -7.39 0.70
C ALA A 25 0.40 -8.03 1.76
N MET A 26 0.57 -7.71 3.04
CA MET A 26 -0.23 -8.28 4.15
C MET A 26 -1.27 -7.30 4.72
N THR A 27 -1.23 -6.02 4.34
CA THR A 27 -2.03 -4.98 5.01
C THR A 27 -3.45 -4.93 4.47
N THR A 28 -4.43 -5.02 5.36
CA THR A 28 -5.86 -4.90 5.03
C THR A 28 -6.29 -3.44 4.84
N SER A 29 -7.51 -3.21 4.32
CA SER A 29 -8.02 -1.85 4.09
C SER A 29 -8.04 -1.01 5.38
N ALA A 30 -7.85 0.31 5.24
CA ALA A 30 -7.95 1.25 6.36
C ALA A 30 -9.33 1.23 7.04
N ALA A 31 -10.40 0.87 6.32
CA ALA A 31 -11.73 0.69 6.89
C ALA A 31 -11.78 -0.44 7.94
N PHE A 32 -10.85 -1.40 7.89
CA PHE A 32 -10.72 -2.52 8.84
C PHE A 32 -9.54 -2.34 9.80
N GLY A 33 -8.95 -1.14 9.86
CA GLY A 33 -7.87 -0.81 10.79
C GLY A 33 -6.46 -1.08 10.28
N ALA A 34 -6.28 -1.37 8.98
CA ALA A 34 -4.96 -1.62 8.38
C ALA A 34 -4.13 -2.69 9.11
N VAL A 35 -4.81 -3.71 9.60
CA VAL A 35 -4.18 -4.84 10.29
C VAL A 35 -3.43 -5.69 9.28
N ARG A 36 -2.32 -6.29 9.71
CA ARG A 36 -1.52 -7.23 8.93
C ARG A 36 -2.09 -8.63 9.03
N ASP A 37 -2.58 -9.15 7.93
CA ASP A 37 -3.03 -10.53 7.81
C ASP A 37 -1.93 -11.39 7.17
N VAL A 38 -1.24 -12.16 8.02
CA VAL A 38 -0.12 -13.03 7.65
C VAL A 38 -0.57 -14.28 6.90
N THR A 39 -1.85 -14.64 6.99
CA THR A 39 -2.38 -15.82 6.28
C THR A 39 -2.33 -15.66 4.76
N GLN A 40 -2.20 -14.42 4.26
CA GLN A 40 -2.07 -14.12 2.83
C GLN A 40 -0.74 -14.61 2.23
N ILE A 41 0.29 -14.83 3.05
CA ILE A 41 1.62 -15.27 2.59
C ILE A 41 2.01 -16.64 3.15
N GLU A 42 1.36 -17.10 4.21
CA GLU A 42 1.57 -18.42 4.79
C GLU A 42 0.73 -19.46 4.04
N HIS A 43 1.33 -20.11 3.04
CA HIS A 43 0.76 -21.31 2.42
C HIS A 43 1.20 -22.55 3.22
N LYS A 44 0.23 -23.37 3.63
CA LYS A 44 0.45 -24.61 4.36
C LYS A 44 0.87 -25.75 3.44
#